data_AF-A0A6A9U6B4-F1
#
_entry.id   AF-A0A6A9U6B4-F1
#
_cell.length_a   1.000
_cell.length_b   1.000
_cell.length_c   1.000
_cell.angle_alpha   90.00
_cell.angle_beta   90.00
_cell.angle_gamma   90.00
#
_symmetry.space_group_name_H-M   'P 1'
#
loop_
_entity.id
_entity.type
_entity.pdbx_description
1 polymer ?
#
loop_
_entity_poly.entity_id
_entity_poly.type
_entity_poly.pdbx_seq_one_letter_code
_entity_poly.pdbx_strand_id
1 'polypeptide(L)'
;AVLKRTEADRWAQAEEQKYEMLENEYPQRVADRLKASGLSGDADAEREAGAQVMRETEQQIYRQLTDEVLALRLSENGSQLHHS
;
A
#
# COMPACT_ATOMS: atom_id res chain seq x y z
N ALA A 1 -11.97 1.00 11.31
CA ALA A 1 -10.81 0.10 11.20
C ALA A 1 -10.02 0.14 12.49
N VAL A 2 -9.46 -1.00 12.93
CA VAL A 2 -8.69 -1.11 14.18
C VAL A 2 -7.43 -0.25 14.13
N LEU A 3 -6.63 -0.38 13.06
CA LEU A 3 -5.37 0.36 12.89
C LEU A 3 -5.54 1.88 12.95
N LYS A 4 -6.60 2.43 12.36
CA LYS A 4 -6.93 3.87 12.47
C LYS A 4 -7.08 4.37 13.91
N ARG A 5 -7.42 3.49 14.86
CA ARG A 5 -7.63 3.81 16.28
C ARG A 5 -6.43 3.47 17.15
N THR A 6 -5.72 2.39 16.82
CA THR A 6 -4.64 1.85 17.65
C THR A 6 -3.25 2.30 17.20
N GLU A 7 -3.09 2.64 15.91
CA GLU A 7 -1.81 2.94 15.25
C GLU A 7 -1.98 4.18 14.35
N ALA A 8 -2.54 5.26 14.91
CA ALA A 8 -2.98 6.43 14.13
C ALA A 8 -1.85 7.11 13.34
N ASP A 9 -0.66 7.24 13.93
CA ASP A 9 0.49 7.88 13.29
C ASP A 9 1.00 7.03 12.12
N ARG A 10 1.11 5.71 12.31
CA ARG A 10 1.50 4.77 11.25
C ARG A 10 0.46 4.72 10.14
N TRP A 11 -0.82 4.81 10.51
CA TRP A 11 -1.89 4.93 9.52
C TRP A 11 -1.76 6.21 8.69
N ALA A 12 -1.49 7.36 9.33
CA ALA A 12 -1.29 8.62 8.63
C ALA A 12 -0.08 8.56 7.69
N GLN A 13 1.03 7.97 8.15
CA GLN A 13 2.23 7.76 7.34
C GLN A 13 1.96 6.84 6.13
N ALA A 14 1.19 5.77 6.31
CA ALA A 14 0.81 4.89 5.20
C ALA A 14 -0.06 5.64 4.16
N GLU A 15 -0.95 6.54 4.60
CA GLU A 15 -1.72 7.38 3.68
C GLU A 15 -0.82 8.38 2.93
N GLU A 16 0.16 8.99 3.60
CA GLU A 16 1.16 9.86 2.98
C GLU A 16 1.98 9.13 1.92
N GLN A 17 2.50 7.94 2.25
CA GLN A 17 3.22 7.08 1.29
C GLN A 17 2.36 6.71 0.08
N LYS A 18 1.07 6.43 0.28
CA LYS A 18 0.14 6.18 -0.82
C LYS A 18 0.03 7.41 -1.71
N TYR A 19 -0.11 8.62 -1.16
CA TYR A 19 -0.15 9.85 -1.96
C TYR A 19 1.15 10.07 -2.73
N GLU A 20 2.31 9.88 -2.10
CA GLU A 20 3.61 10.00 -2.76
C GLU A 20 3.77 9.02 -3.93
N MET A 21 3.37 7.76 -3.76
CA MET A 21 3.41 6.77 -4.85
C MET A 21 2.45 7.13 -5.98
N LEU A 22 1.27 7.66 -5.63
CA LEU A 22 0.29 8.10 -6.63
C LEU A 22 0.76 9.32 -7.42
N GLU A 23 1.51 10.22 -6.80
CA GLU A 23 2.07 11.39 -7.48
C GLU A 23 3.27 11.01 -8.36
N ASN A 24 4.18 10.20 -7.83
CA ASN A 24 5.48 9.98 -8.46
C ASN A 24 5.50 8.78 -9.42
N GLU A 25 4.77 7.70 -9.12
CA GLU A 25 4.93 6.42 -9.81
C GLU A 25 3.69 6.00 -10.61
N TYR A 26 2.49 6.45 -10.22
CA TYR A 26 1.24 5.99 -10.83
C TYR A 26 1.17 6.20 -12.34
N PRO A 27 1.51 7.38 -12.92
CA PRO A 27 1.45 7.56 -14.37
C PRO A 27 2.35 6.59 -15.12
N GLN A 28 3.57 6.37 -14.60
CA GLN A 28 4.54 5.45 -15.20
C GLN A 28 4.08 4.00 -15.09
N ARG A 29 3.59 3.57 -13.92
CA ARG A 29 3.07 2.21 -13.70
C ARG A 29 1.87 1.89 -14.61
N VAL A 30 0.98 2.86 -14.82
CA VAL A 30 -0.16 2.71 -15.75
C VAL A 30 0.35 2.58 -17.19
N ALA A 31 1.28 3.44 -17.60
CA ALA A 31 1.86 3.40 -18.95
C ALA A 31 2.59 2.07 -19.23
N ASP A 32 3.40 1.59 -18.28
CA ASP A 32 4.13 0.33 -18.41
C ASP A 32 3.18 -0.86 -18.54
N ARG A 33 2.07 -0.85 -17.79
CA ARG A 33 1.05 -1.89 -17.86
C ARG A 33 0.32 -1.90 -19.20
N LEU A 34 -0.09 -0.74 -19.69
CA LEU A 34 -0.77 -0.60 -20.98
C LEU A 34 0.15 -1.00 -22.14
N LYS A 35 1.44 -0.64 -22.04
CA LYS A 35 2.45 -1.03 -23.00
C LYS A 35 2.67 -2.55 -23.00
N ALA A 36 2.69 -3.18 -21.82
CA ALA A 36 2.83 -4.63 -21.69
C ALA A 36 1.61 -5.41 -22.21
N SER A 37 0.41 -4.84 -22.09
CA SER A 37 -0.82 -5.46 -22.62
C SER A 37 -1.05 -5.16 -24.11
N GLY A 38 -0.33 -4.21 -24.69
CA GLY A 38 -0.52 -3.77 -26.07
C GLY A 38 -1.85 -3.02 -26.30
N LEU A 39 -2.48 -2.53 -25.22
CA LEU A 39 -3.79 -1.88 -25.23
C LEU A 39 -3.69 -0.34 -25.10
N SER A 40 -2.53 0.25 -25.39
CA SER A 40 -2.36 1.71 -25.38
C SER A 40 -3.35 2.37 -26.35
N GLY A 41 -4.10 3.37 -25.87
CA GLY A 41 -5.12 4.09 -26.64
C GLY A 41 -6.53 3.51 -26.57
N ASP A 42 -6.73 2.38 -25.90
CA ASP A 42 -8.07 1.89 -25.53
C ASP A 42 -8.49 2.54 -24.20
N ALA A 43 -9.54 3.36 -24.24
CA ALA A 43 -10.00 4.13 -23.08
C ALA A 43 -10.51 3.25 -21.92
N ASP A 44 -11.09 2.08 -22.22
CA ASP A 44 -11.55 1.14 -21.20
C ASP A 44 -10.36 0.42 -20.57
N ALA A 45 -9.37 0.05 -21.39
CA ALA A 45 -8.12 -0.53 -20.91
C ALA A 45 -7.33 0.47 -20.05
N GLU A 46 -7.28 1.75 -20.41
CA GLU A 46 -6.62 2.81 -19.62
C GLU A 46 -7.28 2.97 -18.25
N ARG A 47 -8.62 2.99 -18.20
CA ARG A 47 -9.36 3.05 -16.95
C ARG A 47 -9.09 1.82 -16.08
N GLU A 48 -9.13 0.62 -16.65
CA GLU A 48 -8.90 -0.61 -15.90
C GLU A 48 -7.45 -0.71 -15.43
N ALA A 49 -6.47 -0.33 -16.26
CA ALA A 49 -5.07 -0.29 -15.87
C ALA A 49 -4.83 0.67 -14.69
N GLY A 50 -5.44 1.86 -14.72
CA GLY A 50 -5.42 2.80 -13.60
C GLY A 50 -6.02 2.21 -12.32
N ALA A 51 -7.19 1.59 -12.44
CA ALA A 51 -7.85 0.95 -11.29
C ALA A 51 -7.02 -0.20 -10.71
N GLN A 52 -6.35 -0.99 -11.55
CA GLN A 52 -5.46 -2.07 -11.09
C GLN A 52 -4.24 -1.51 -10.36
N VAL A 53 -3.56 -0.51 -10.92
CA VAL A 53 -2.40 0.12 -10.27
C VAL A 53 -2.77 0.76 -8.95
N MET A 54 -3.96 1.37 -8.84
CA MET A 54 -4.48 1.91 -7.58
C MET A 54 -4.64 0.79 -6.54
N ARG A 55 -5.36 -0.28 -6.89
CA ARG A 55 -5.60 -1.42 -5.99
C ARG A 55 -4.30 -2.09 -5.53
N GLU A 56 -3.34 -2.24 -6.44
CA GLU A 56 -2.03 -2.83 -6.13
C GLU A 56 -1.21 -1.95 -5.19
N THR A 57 -1.21 -0.64 -5.42
CA THR A 57 -0.54 0.34 -4.55
C THR A 57 -1.14 0.30 -3.14
N GLU A 58 -2.46 0.36 -3.03
CA GLU A 58 -3.15 0.25 -1.73
C GLU A 58 -2.84 -1.09 -1.03
N GLN A 59 -2.87 -2.20 -1.77
CA GLN A 59 -2.56 -3.51 -1.22
C GLN A 59 -1.12 -3.59 -0.69
N GLN A 60 -0.16 -3.05 -1.43
CA GLN A 60 1.24 -3.02 -1.02
C GLN A 60 1.42 -2.23 0.28
N ILE A 61 0.89 -1.01 0.33
CA ILE A 61 1.01 -0.11 1.48
C ILE A 61 0.33 -0.70 2.72
N TYR A 62 -0.90 -1.19 2.61
CA TYR A 62 -1.61 -1.74 3.76
C TYR A 62 -1.04 -3.07 4.23
N ARG A 63 -0.47 -3.87 3.33
CA ARG A 63 0.26 -5.08 3.71
C ARG A 63 1.50 -4.72 4.52
N GLN A 64 2.31 -3.77 4.04
CA GLN A 64 3.48 -3.30 4.78
C GLN A 64 3.09 -2.76 6.17
N LEU A 65 2.08 -1.91 6.26
CA LEU A 65 1.57 -1.40 7.53
C LEU A 65 1.15 -2.53 8.48
N THR A 66 0.47 -3.56 7.96
CA THR A 66 0.03 -4.70 8.75
C THR A 66 1.23 -5.50 9.26
N ASP A 67 2.19 -5.79 8.41
CA ASP A 67 3.39 -6.56 8.75
C ASP A 67 4.23 -5.83 9.82
N GLU A 68 4.40 -4.50 9.69
CA GLU A 68 5.11 -3.67 10.68
C GLU A 68 4.40 -3.66 12.05
N VAL A 69 3.09 -3.47 12.07
CA VAL A 69 2.30 -3.47 13.32
C VAL A 69 2.34 -4.85 13.99
N LEU A 70 2.21 -5.93 13.22
CA LEU A 70 2.30 -7.29 13.76
C LEU A 70 3.68 -7.59 14.33
N ALA A 71 4.75 -7.18 13.67
CA ALA A 71 6.12 -7.39 14.13
C ALA A 71 6.38 -6.72 15.49
N LEU A 72 5.85 -5.51 15.70
CA LEU A 72 5.97 -4.78 16.97
C LEU A 72 5.26 -5.52 18.10
N ARG A 73 4.02 -5.97 17.86
CA ARG A 73 3.23 -6.70 18.86
C ARG A 73 3.88 -8.02 19.24
N LEU A 74 4.49 -8.73 18.28
CA LEU A 74 5.24 -9.96 18.57
C LEU A 74 6.48 -9.69 19.43
N SER A 75 7.22 -8.62 19.14
CA SER A 75 8.39 -8.19 19.92
C SER A 75 8.02 -7.77 21.35
N GLU A 76 6.95 -6.99 21.51
CA GLU A 76 6.42 -6.57 22.82
C GLU A 76 6.02 -7.78 23.68
N ASN A 77 5.29 -8.74 23.09
CA ASN A 77 4.85 -9.94 23.79
C ASN A 77 6.03 -10.85 24.19
N GLY A 78 7.04 -11.00 23.33
CA GLY A 78 8.25 -11.76 23.65
C GLY A 78 9.05 -11.13 24.79
N SER A 79 9.14 -9.80 24.82
CA SER A 79 9.87 -9.06 25.85
C SER A 79 9.19 -9.14 27.23
N GLN A 80 7.86 -9.13 27.28
CA GLN A 80 7.11 -9.29 28.54
C GLN A 80 7.27 -10.67 29.18
N LEU A 81 7.43 -11.73 28.38
CA LEU A 81 7.63 -13.10 28.89
C LEU A 81 9.00 -13.31 29.55
N HIS A 82 10.01 -12.51 29.20
CA HIS A 82 11.36 -12.60 29.77
C HIS A 82 11.57 -11.73 31.02
N HIS A 83 10.55 -11.00 31.47
CA HIS A 83 10.60 -10.12 32.66
C HIS A 83 9.72 -10.63 33.82
N SER A 84 9.28 -11.89 33.78
CA SER A 84 8.55 -12.58 34.86
C SER A 84 9.45 -13.62 35.52
#